data_AF-A0A1G2PXR0-F1
#
_entry.id   AF-A0A1G2PXR0-F1
#
_cell.length_a   1.000
_cell.length_b   1.000
_cell.length_c   1.000
_cell.angle_alpha   90.00
_cell.angle_beta   90.00
_cell.angle_gamma   90.00
#
_symmetry.space_group_name_H-M   'P 1'
#
loop_
_entity.id
_entity.type
_entity.pdbx_description
1 polymer ?
#
loop_
_entity_poly.entity_id
_entity_poly.type
_entity_poly.pdbx_seq_one_letter_code
_entity_poly.pdbx_strand_id
1 'polypeptide(L)'
;MGRVSGMQRGFFLLLAMSVVVALTAAAVFLYGRTPVDDAPLIESFEECAAAGYPVAVSYPLQCRTPDGRMFVEDIGNSLEKEDLIRLTLPRPNDIVTSPLVLEGEARGFWFFEASFPVRLEDEEGTVFAQHYAQAEDEWMTEEFVPFRSEFVFAQPISGRGRLILEKDNPSGLPEHADALVVPVRFGE
;
A
#
# COMPACT_ATOMS: atom_id res chain seq x y z
N MET A 1 19.84 -74.26 41.45
CA MET A 1 19.68 -72.96 42.14
C MET A 1 20.48 -71.93 41.33
N GLY A 2 19.93 -71.01 40.54
CA GLY A 2 18.64 -70.33 40.61
C GLY A 2 18.89 -68.82 40.75
N ARG A 3 19.58 -68.18 39.79
CA ARG A 3 19.87 -66.73 39.83
C ARG A 3 20.20 -66.13 38.44
N VAL A 4 19.39 -66.39 37.42
CA VAL A 4 19.45 -65.65 36.13
C VAL A 4 18.12 -64.95 35.79
N SER A 5 17.03 -65.30 36.51
CA SER A 5 15.67 -64.82 36.21
C SER A 5 15.46 -63.32 36.47
N GLY A 6 16.16 -62.71 37.43
CA GLY A 6 16.00 -61.28 37.76
C GLY A 6 16.67 -60.33 36.76
N MET A 7 17.88 -60.65 36.31
CA MET A 7 18.67 -59.78 35.43
C MET A 7 18.13 -59.75 34.00
N GLN A 8 17.68 -60.89 33.47
CA GLN A 8 17.03 -60.93 32.15
C GLN A 8 15.69 -60.20 32.15
N ARG A 9 14.85 -60.36 33.19
CA ARG A 9 13.57 -59.64 33.29
C ARG A 9 13.75 -58.13 33.39
N GLY A 10 14.75 -57.66 34.15
CA GLY A 10 15.10 -56.24 34.23
C GLY A 10 15.57 -55.67 32.89
N PHE A 11 16.39 -56.43 32.15
CA PHE A 11 16.86 -56.04 30.82
C PHE A 11 15.72 -55.93 29.80
N PHE A 12 14.79 -56.90 29.78
CA PHE A 12 13.61 -56.84 28.89
C PHE A 12 12.66 -55.69 29.23
N LEU A 13 12.49 -55.35 30.51
CA LEU A 13 11.68 -54.20 30.94
C LEU A 13 12.30 -52.86 30.52
N LEU A 14 13.62 -52.72 30.65
CA LEU A 14 14.33 -51.51 30.19
C LEU A 14 14.25 -51.35 28.67
N LEU A 15 14.37 -52.45 27.91
CA LEU A 15 14.29 -52.43 26.45
C LEU A 15 12.87 -52.11 25.96
N ALA A 16 11.84 -52.66 26.62
CA ALA A 16 10.44 -52.30 26.33
C ALA A 16 10.16 -50.82 26.62
N MET A 17 10.67 -50.29 27.73
CA MET A 17 10.50 -48.88 28.09
C MET A 17 11.21 -47.96 27.10
N SER A 18 12.42 -48.30 26.64
CA SER A 18 13.11 -47.50 25.61
C SER A 18 12.39 -47.50 24.26
N VAL A 19 11.77 -48.61 23.88
CA VAL A 19 10.96 -48.68 22.65
C VAL A 19 9.71 -47.80 22.78
N VAL A 20 9.03 -47.84 23.92
CA VAL A 20 7.87 -46.97 24.17
C VAL A 20 8.28 -45.50 24.13
N VAL A 21 9.38 -45.13 24.78
CA VAL A 21 9.89 -43.74 24.76
C VAL A 21 10.25 -43.31 23.33
N ALA A 22 10.92 -44.16 22.56
CA ALA A 22 11.26 -43.87 21.16
C ALA A 22 10.01 -43.72 20.28
N LEU A 23 8.99 -44.58 20.47
CA LEU A 23 7.72 -44.49 19.76
C LEU A 23 6.93 -43.25 20.16
N THR A 24 6.93 -42.86 21.43
CA THR A 24 6.30 -41.61 21.88
C THR A 24 7.03 -40.39 21.35
N ALA A 25 8.37 -40.40 21.31
CA ALA A 25 9.16 -39.31 20.75
C ALA A 25 8.95 -39.21 19.23
N ALA A 26 8.91 -40.35 18.53
CA ALA A 26 8.59 -40.41 17.11
C ALA A 26 7.15 -39.93 16.85
N ALA A 27 6.18 -40.32 17.67
CA ALA A 27 4.81 -39.85 17.55
C ALA A 27 4.73 -38.34 17.82
N VAL A 28 5.37 -37.81 18.87
CA VAL A 28 5.45 -36.37 19.14
C VAL A 28 6.15 -35.63 18.00
N PHE A 29 7.18 -36.20 17.39
CA PHE A 29 7.87 -35.59 16.25
C PHE A 29 7.05 -35.63 14.96
N LEU A 30 6.29 -36.71 14.73
CA LEU A 30 5.44 -36.87 13.55
C LEU A 30 4.14 -36.06 13.67
N TYR A 31 3.54 -35.99 14.85
CA TYR A 31 2.28 -35.26 15.11
C TYR A 31 2.49 -33.82 15.61
N GLY A 32 3.66 -33.50 16.16
CA GLY A 32 4.02 -32.17 16.65
C GLY A 32 4.66 -31.27 15.58
N ARG A 33 4.90 -31.79 14.38
CA ARG A 33 5.02 -30.93 13.20
C ARG A 33 3.64 -30.46 12.79
N THR A 34 3.12 -29.47 13.52
CA THR A 34 2.11 -28.60 12.93
C THR A 34 2.71 -28.03 11.64
N PRO A 35 1.99 -28.03 10.51
CA PRO A 35 2.41 -27.25 9.35
C PRO A 35 2.44 -25.78 9.82
N VAL A 36 3.63 -25.31 10.19
CA VAL A 36 3.86 -23.91 10.54
C VAL A 36 3.85 -23.19 9.21
N ASP A 37 2.71 -22.59 8.92
CA ASP A 37 2.53 -21.40 8.10
C ASP A 37 3.36 -21.30 6.81
N ASP A 38 2.94 -22.06 5.79
CA ASP A 38 3.18 -21.68 4.38
C ASP A 38 2.24 -20.53 3.94
N ALA A 39 1.79 -19.68 4.88
CA ALA A 39 0.97 -18.52 4.53
C ALA A 39 1.83 -17.58 3.68
N PRO A 40 1.34 -17.12 2.51
CA PRO A 40 2.11 -16.21 1.68
C PRO A 40 2.51 -14.97 2.49
N LEU A 41 3.75 -14.52 2.29
CA LEU A 41 4.26 -13.29 2.87
C LEU A 41 3.49 -12.13 2.23
N ILE A 42 2.41 -11.68 2.90
CA ILE A 42 1.62 -10.52 2.52
C ILE A 42 2.12 -9.32 3.33
N GLU A 43 2.67 -8.32 2.66
CA GLU A 43 3.22 -7.10 3.26
C GLU A 43 2.51 -5.82 2.82
N SER A 44 1.64 -5.90 1.80
CA SER A 44 0.94 -4.75 1.24
C SER A 44 -0.56 -4.99 1.00
N PHE A 45 -1.31 -3.90 0.84
CA PHE A 45 -2.71 -3.96 0.42
C PHE A 45 -2.85 -4.64 -0.95
N GLU A 46 -1.95 -4.32 -1.90
CA GLU A 46 -1.95 -4.90 -3.24
C GLU A 46 -1.76 -6.41 -3.20
N GLU A 47 -0.83 -6.91 -2.39
CA GLU A 47 -0.62 -8.35 -2.19
C GLU A 47 -1.82 -9.01 -1.50
N CYS A 48 -2.40 -8.36 -0.49
CA CYS A 48 -3.58 -8.87 0.21
C CYS A 48 -4.76 -9.02 -0.75
N ALA A 49 -5.02 -8.00 -1.58
CA ALA A 49 -6.09 -8.02 -2.57
C ALA A 49 -5.81 -9.03 -3.69
N ALA A 50 -4.57 -9.10 -4.19
CA ALA A 50 -4.16 -10.06 -5.22
C ALA A 50 -4.23 -11.53 -4.75
N ALA A 51 -4.04 -11.77 -3.46
CA ALA A 51 -4.25 -13.08 -2.84
C ALA A 51 -5.74 -13.49 -2.72
N GLY A 52 -6.67 -12.61 -3.12
CA GLY A 52 -8.11 -12.90 -3.14
C GLY A 52 -8.79 -12.77 -1.77
N TYR A 53 -8.15 -12.11 -0.80
CA TYR A 53 -8.73 -11.88 0.50
C TYR A 53 -9.83 -10.80 0.46
N PRO A 54 -10.78 -10.80 1.43
CA PRO A 54 -11.87 -9.83 1.45
C PRO A 54 -11.37 -8.38 1.52
N VAL A 55 -11.82 -7.57 0.58
CA VAL A 55 -11.61 -6.11 0.56
C VAL A 55 -12.91 -5.42 1.01
N ALA A 56 -12.83 -4.63 2.06
CA ALA A 56 -13.93 -3.81 2.55
C ALA A 56 -14.16 -2.63 1.60
N VAL A 57 -15.43 -2.36 1.29
CA VAL A 57 -15.86 -1.19 0.51
C VAL A 57 -15.85 0.04 1.42
N SER A 58 -14.65 0.49 1.78
CA SER A 58 -14.36 1.69 2.58
C SER A 58 -13.48 2.67 1.80
N TYR A 59 -13.30 3.88 2.32
CA TYR A 59 -12.30 4.82 1.79
C TYR A 59 -11.37 5.27 2.94
N PRO A 60 -10.08 4.89 2.92
CA PRO A 60 -9.41 4.05 1.92
C PRO A 60 -9.90 2.60 1.93
N LEU A 61 -9.60 1.84 0.88
CA LEU A 61 -9.91 0.40 0.87
C LEU A 61 -9.09 -0.32 1.95
N GLN A 62 -9.68 -1.37 2.52
CA GLN A 62 -9.03 -2.18 3.55
C GLN A 62 -9.14 -3.66 3.18
N CYS A 63 -8.03 -4.39 3.26
CA CYS A 63 -7.98 -5.82 3.00
C CYS A 63 -7.60 -6.58 4.27
N ARG A 64 -8.28 -7.70 4.55
CA ARG A 64 -8.07 -8.49 5.77
C ARG A 64 -7.71 -9.94 5.47
N THR A 65 -6.61 -10.41 6.05
CA THR A 65 -6.13 -11.79 5.93
C THR A 65 -6.79 -12.72 6.98
N PRO A 66 -6.79 -14.05 6.77
CA PRO A 66 -7.38 -15.02 7.70
C PRO A 66 -6.74 -15.05 9.09
N ASP A 67 -5.44 -14.73 9.17
CA ASP A 67 -4.69 -14.60 10.43
C ASP A 67 -4.98 -13.29 11.17
N GLY A 68 -5.83 -12.42 10.62
CA GLY A 68 -6.33 -11.20 11.25
C GLY A 68 -5.53 -9.93 10.95
N ARG A 69 -4.48 -9.97 10.14
CA ARG A 69 -3.78 -8.75 9.68
C ARG A 69 -4.70 -7.92 8.78
N MET A 70 -4.51 -6.60 8.82
CA MET A 70 -5.26 -5.64 8.00
C MET A 70 -4.29 -4.74 7.26
N PHE A 71 -4.53 -4.55 5.97
CA PHE A 71 -3.75 -3.70 5.10
C PHE A 71 -4.67 -2.63 4.54
N VAL A 72 -4.21 -1.38 4.60
CA VAL A 72 -4.95 -0.22 4.12
C VAL A 72 -4.32 0.22 2.80
N GLU A 73 -5.14 0.57 1.83
CA GLU A 73 -4.68 1.16 0.59
C GLU A 73 -3.94 2.48 0.85
N ASP A 74 -2.79 2.66 0.20
CA ASP A 74 -2.08 3.93 0.21
C ASP A 74 -2.81 4.92 -0.72
N ILE A 75 -3.26 6.03 -0.16
CA ILE A 75 -3.92 7.13 -0.87
C ILE A 75 -3.13 8.45 -0.79
N GLY A 76 -1.87 8.36 -0.37
CA GLY A 76 -1.05 9.52 -0.04
C GLY A 76 -1.68 10.34 1.08
N ASN A 77 -1.74 11.66 0.91
CA ASN A 77 -2.33 12.57 1.90
C ASN A 77 -3.73 13.08 1.50
N SER A 78 -4.43 12.37 0.60
CA SER A 78 -5.72 12.83 0.06
C SER A 78 -6.74 13.18 1.16
N LEU A 79 -6.85 12.37 2.22
CA LEU A 79 -7.76 12.66 3.34
C LEU A 79 -7.36 13.87 4.18
N GLU A 80 -6.05 14.15 4.29
CA GLU A 80 -5.55 15.32 5.01
C GLU A 80 -5.85 16.62 4.26
N LYS A 81 -6.08 16.52 2.94
CA LYS A 81 -6.30 17.65 2.03
C LYS A 81 -7.74 17.80 1.56
N GLU A 82 -8.66 16.94 2.00
CA GLU A 82 -10.05 16.88 1.54
C GLU A 82 -10.81 18.22 1.64
N ASP A 83 -10.46 19.09 2.61
CA ASP A 83 -11.09 20.41 2.78
C ASP A 83 -10.43 21.52 1.93
N LEU A 84 -9.28 21.23 1.32
CA LEU A 84 -8.44 22.18 0.57
C LEU A 84 -8.42 21.87 -0.93
N ILE A 85 -8.28 20.60 -1.31
CA ILE A 85 -8.16 20.15 -2.69
C ILE A 85 -8.58 18.69 -2.80
N ARG A 86 -9.33 18.37 -3.85
CA ARG A 86 -9.86 17.04 -4.14
C ARG A 86 -9.54 16.67 -5.58
N LEU A 87 -8.88 15.54 -5.77
CA LEU A 87 -8.61 14.99 -7.09
C LEU A 87 -9.69 13.97 -7.44
N THR A 88 -10.40 14.23 -8.53
CA THR A 88 -11.41 13.30 -9.07
C THR A 88 -10.78 12.29 -10.02
N LEU A 89 -9.86 12.75 -10.88
CA LEU A 89 -9.09 11.92 -11.80
C LEU A 89 -7.63 12.36 -11.85
N PRO A 90 -6.66 11.43 -11.85
CA PRO A 90 -6.80 10.01 -11.51
C PRO A 90 -7.13 9.80 -10.02
N ARG A 91 -7.66 8.63 -9.66
CA ARG A 91 -7.77 8.22 -8.25
C ARG A 91 -6.44 7.61 -7.78
N PRO A 92 -6.22 7.51 -6.46
CA PRO A 92 -5.04 6.82 -5.94
C PRO A 92 -4.86 5.42 -6.55
N ASN A 93 -3.62 5.10 -6.89
CA ASN A 93 -3.18 3.85 -7.51
C ASN A 93 -3.76 3.54 -8.90
N ASP A 94 -4.47 4.47 -9.54
CA ASP A 94 -4.88 4.31 -10.94
C ASP A 94 -3.64 4.20 -11.85
N ILE A 95 -3.81 3.47 -12.96
CA ILE A 95 -2.78 3.37 -14.00
C ILE A 95 -2.91 4.60 -14.90
N VAL A 96 -1.86 5.40 -14.98
CA VAL A 96 -1.78 6.61 -15.79
C VAL A 96 -0.89 6.41 -17.02
N THR A 97 -1.29 6.99 -18.15
CA THR A 97 -0.57 6.97 -19.43
C THR A 97 -0.47 8.40 -19.96
N SER A 98 0.37 8.63 -20.97
CA SER A 98 0.46 9.93 -21.64
C SER A 98 -0.47 9.96 -22.87
N PRO A 99 -1.31 11.00 -23.06
CA PRO A 99 -1.49 12.17 -22.20
C PRO A 99 -2.24 11.84 -20.90
N LEU A 100 -1.83 12.48 -19.79
CA LEU A 100 -2.51 12.38 -18.51
C LEU A 100 -3.46 13.56 -18.32
N VAL A 101 -4.73 13.22 -18.11
CA VAL A 101 -5.78 14.18 -17.73
C VAL A 101 -5.94 14.19 -16.22
N LEU A 102 -5.92 15.39 -15.64
CA LEU A 102 -6.24 15.65 -14.24
C LEU A 102 -7.56 16.41 -14.16
N GLU A 103 -8.44 15.99 -13.26
CA GLU A 103 -9.70 16.68 -12.97
C GLU A 103 -9.94 16.69 -11.46
N GLY A 104 -10.41 17.80 -10.92
CA GLY A 104 -10.70 17.93 -9.51
C GLY A 104 -11.23 19.31 -9.15
N GLU A 105 -11.23 19.63 -7.86
CA GLU A 105 -11.57 20.94 -7.34
C GLU A 105 -10.61 21.34 -6.23
N ALA A 106 -10.27 22.62 -6.13
CA ALA A 106 -9.43 23.16 -5.07
C ALA A 106 -10.04 24.45 -4.53
N ARG A 107 -9.77 24.78 -3.27
CA ARG A 107 -10.13 26.08 -2.70
C ARG A 107 -9.48 27.19 -3.52
N GLY A 108 -10.17 28.30 -3.75
CA GLY A 108 -9.65 29.37 -4.61
C GLY A 108 -8.27 29.92 -4.20
N PHE A 109 -7.93 29.91 -2.91
CA PHE A 109 -6.59 30.27 -2.41
C PHE A 109 -5.48 29.26 -2.73
N TRP A 110 -5.81 28.11 -3.34
CA TRP A 110 -4.84 27.15 -3.86
C TRP A 110 -4.21 27.63 -5.17
N PHE A 111 -4.92 28.49 -5.90
CA PHE A 111 -4.54 29.02 -7.20
C PHE A 111 -3.80 30.36 -7.06
N PHE A 112 -2.96 30.63 -8.06
CA PHE A 112 -2.42 31.95 -8.37
C PHE A 112 -2.48 32.15 -9.89
N GLU A 113 -2.93 33.31 -10.34
CA GLU A 113 -3.15 33.58 -11.78
C GLU A 113 -4.01 32.48 -12.45
N ALA A 114 -5.05 32.00 -11.75
CA ALA A 114 -5.96 30.94 -12.17
C ALA A 114 -5.30 29.56 -12.42
N SER A 115 -4.10 29.31 -11.91
CA SER A 115 -3.40 28.04 -12.09
C SER A 115 -2.62 27.62 -10.84
N PHE A 116 -2.16 26.38 -10.81
CA PHE A 116 -1.20 25.89 -9.83
C PHE A 116 -0.33 24.75 -10.41
N PRO A 117 0.90 24.55 -9.90
CA PRO A 117 1.82 23.57 -10.44
C PRO A 117 1.40 22.12 -10.13
N VAL A 118 1.61 21.24 -11.10
CA VAL A 118 1.45 19.79 -10.96
C VAL A 118 2.68 19.08 -11.48
N ARG A 119 3.07 17.96 -10.88
CA ARG A 119 4.27 17.23 -11.27
C ARG A 119 4.15 15.74 -11.00
N LEU A 120 4.90 14.97 -11.77
CA LEU A 120 5.05 13.53 -11.60
C LEU A 120 6.46 13.22 -11.07
N GLU A 121 6.49 12.37 -10.05
CA GLU A 121 7.70 11.76 -9.50
C GLU A 121 7.68 10.25 -9.72
N ASP A 122 8.86 9.67 -9.94
CA ASP A 122 9.07 8.22 -9.82
C ASP A 122 9.11 7.77 -8.34
N GLU A 123 9.36 6.49 -8.11
CA GLU A 123 9.44 5.88 -6.78
C GLU A 123 10.60 6.45 -5.95
N GLU A 124 11.69 6.87 -6.61
CA GLU A 124 12.85 7.51 -5.99
C GLU A 124 12.64 9.00 -5.69
N GLY A 125 11.54 9.60 -6.15
CA GLY A 125 11.22 11.02 -5.98
C GLY A 125 11.85 11.94 -7.04
N THR A 126 12.36 11.38 -8.14
CA THR A 126 12.86 12.15 -9.27
C THR A 126 11.69 12.73 -10.06
N VAL A 127 11.69 14.05 -10.24
CA VAL A 127 10.69 14.71 -11.09
C VAL A 127 11.06 14.53 -12.55
N PHE A 128 10.17 13.92 -13.33
CA PHE A 128 10.37 13.71 -14.77
C PHE A 128 9.34 14.44 -15.64
N ALA A 129 8.24 14.94 -15.06
CA ALA A 129 7.27 15.77 -15.76
C ALA A 129 6.69 16.84 -14.82
N GLN A 130 6.46 18.03 -15.36
CA GLN A 130 5.84 19.16 -14.67
C GLN A 130 4.88 19.86 -15.64
N HIS A 131 3.77 20.34 -15.10
CA HIS A 131 2.77 21.12 -15.84
C HIS A 131 2.00 22.02 -14.87
N TYR A 132 0.93 22.63 -15.36
CA TYR A 132 -0.02 23.41 -14.56
C TYR A 132 -1.43 22.85 -14.70
N ALA A 133 -2.18 22.86 -13.61
CA ALA A 133 -3.63 22.73 -13.63
C ALA A 133 -4.25 24.12 -13.69
N GLN A 134 -5.29 24.26 -14.51
CA GLN A 134 -5.98 25.52 -14.73
C GLN A 134 -7.34 25.49 -14.03
N ALA A 135 -7.70 26.56 -13.34
CA ALA A 135 -9.07 26.78 -12.87
C ALA A 135 -10.03 26.90 -14.06
N GLU A 136 -11.20 26.27 -13.94
CA GLU A 136 -12.26 26.33 -14.95
C GLU A 136 -13.34 27.39 -14.62
N ASP A 137 -13.25 28.04 -13.46
CA ASP A 137 -14.17 29.08 -13.00
C ASP A 137 -13.39 30.20 -12.25
N GLU A 138 -14.12 31.19 -11.73
CA GLU A 138 -13.59 32.29 -10.92
C GLU A 138 -12.89 31.76 -9.67
N TRP A 139 -11.59 32.03 -9.56
CA TRP A 139 -10.72 31.45 -8.55
C TRP A 139 -10.48 32.38 -7.35
N MET A 140 -10.82 33.66 -7.44
CA MET A 140 -10.66 34.61 -6.32
C MET A 140 -11.78 34.44 -5.27
N THR A 141 -11.88 33.23 -4.71
CA THR A 141 -12.93 32.80 -3.78
C THR A 141 -12.36 31.90 -2.67
N GLU A 142 -13.12 31.73 -1.59
CA GLU A 142 -12.84 30.72 -0.56
C GLU A 142 -13.54 29.38 -0.87
N GLU A 143 -14.38 29.33 -1.90
CA GLU A 143 -15.09 28.12 -2.31
C GLU A 143 -14.21 27.17 -3.13
N PHE A 144 -14.69 25.95 -3.33
CA PHE A 144 -14.09 25.00 -4.26
C PHE A 144 -14.31 25.45 -5.69
N VAL A 145 -13.24 25.40 -6.47
CA VAL A 145 -13.16 25.82 -7.87
C VAL A 145 -12.66 24.62 -8.67
N PRO A 146 -13.40 24.16 -9.70
CA PRO A 146 -12.97 23.07 -10.55
C PRO A 146 -11.66 23.40 -11.26
N PHE A 147 -10.80 22.41 -11.43
CA PHE A 147 -9.58 22.53 -12.22
C PHE A 147 -9.43 21.36 -13.19
N ARG A 148 -8.70 21.63 -14.27
CA ARG A 148 -8.30 20.63 -15.25
C ARG A 148 -6.84 20.81 -15.65
N SER A 149 -6.17 19.70 -15.90
CA SER A 149 -4.86 19.67 -16.57
C SER A 149 -4.84 18.56 -17.60
N GLU A 150 -4.15 18.76 -18.69
CA GLU A 150 -3.83 17.70 -19.64
C GLU A 150 -2.37 17.90 -20.05
N PHE A 151 -1.51 16.94 -19.74
CA PHE A 151 -0.10 17.06 -20.10
C PHE A 151 0.52 15.76 -20.60
N VAL A 152 1.40 15.94 -21.57
CA VAL A 152 2.15 14.88 -22.25
C VAL A 152 3.49 14.71 -21.54
N PHE A 153 3.86 13.47 -21.26
CA PHE A 153 5.18 13.14 -20.71
C PHE A 153 5.85 12.04 -21.53
N ALA A 154 7.18 11.96 -21.42
CA ALA A 154 7.97 11.01 -22.20
C ALA A 154 7.72 9.57 -21.73
N GLN A 155 7.50 8.68 -22.71
CA GLN A 155 7.42 7.24 -22.53
C GLN A 155 8.67 6.56 -23.13
N PRO A 156 9.06 5.35 -22.69
CA PRO A 156 8.37 4.52 -21.69
C PRO A 156 8.66 4.96 -20.25
N ILE A 157 7.64 4.83 -19.40
CA ILE A 157 7.77 4.88 -17.95
C ILE A 157 6.86 3.80 -17.35
N SER A 158 7.35 3.10 -16.35
CA SER A 158 6.65 1.98 -15.72
C SER A 158 6.94 1.96 -14.23
N GLY A 159 6.06 1.35 -13.45
CA GLY A 159 6.24 1.20 -12.02
C GLY A 159 5.35 2.16 -11.22
N ARG A 160 5.73 2.41 -9.96
CA ARG A 160 5.00 3.30 -9.06
C ARG A 160 5.59 4.70 -9.10
N GLY A 161 4.76 5.67 -8.74
CA GLY A 161 5.18 7.04 -8.58
C GLY A 161 4.15 7.86 -7.85
N ARG A 162 4.36 9.18 -7.89
CA ARG A 162 3.50 10.14 -7.22
C ARG A 162 3.10 11.24 -8.19
N LEU A 163 1.81 11.56 -8.18
CA LEU A 163 1.27 12.79 -8.73
C LEU A 163 1.17 13.80 -7.59
N ILE A 164 1.83 14.95 -7.77
CA ILE A 164 1.87 16.02 -6.77
C ILE A 164 1.17 17.24 -7.37
N LEU A 165 0.13 17.72 -6.69
CA LEU A 165 -0.55 18.97 -6.96
C LEU A 165 -0.11 19.95 -5.88
N GLU A 166 0.66 20.96 -6.26
CA GLU A 166 1.25 21.92 -5.33
C GLU A 166 0.35 23.16 -5.25
N LYS A 167 0.15 23.67 -4.05
CA LYS A 167 -0.43 24.99 -3.85
C LYS A 167 0.54 26.02 -4.41
N ASP A 168 0.03 26.95 -5.23
CA ASP A 168 0.92 27.97 -5.75
C ASP A 168 1.46 28.86 -4.61
N ASN A 169 2.77 29.12 -4.65
CA ASN A 169 3.47 29.85 -3.59
C ASN A 169 4.43 30.90 -4.19
N PRO A 170 3.91 32.03 -4.69
CA PRO A 170 4.72 33.09 -5.30
C PRO A 170 5.76 33.68 -4.34
N SER A 171 5.51 33.57 -3.03
CA SER A 171 6.42 34.08 -2.00
C SER A 171 7.67 33.22 -1.79
N GLY A 172 7.61 31.94 -2.17
CA GLY A 172 8.65 30.94 -1.91
C GLY A 172 8.83 30.59 -0.43
N LEU A 173 7.96 31.05 0.46
CA LEU A 173 8.06 30.82 1.90
C LEU A 173 7.52 29.44 2.29
N PRO A 174 8.26 28.61 3.06
CA PRO A 174 7.83 27.25 3.41
C PRO A 174 6.47 27.18 4.13
N GLU A 175 6.13 28.18 4.93
CA GLU A 175 4.84 28.26 5.65
C GLU A 175 3.62 28.43 4.73
N HIS A 176 3.84 28.76 3.46
CA HIS A 176 2.79 28.89 2.44
C HIS A 176 2.77 27.73 1.45
N ALA A 177 3.78 26.85 1.51
CA ALA A 177 3.82 25.64 0.71
C ALA A 177 2.82 24.63 1.24
N ASP A 178 2.04 24.06 0.33
CA ASP A 178 1.21 22.90 0.60
C ASP A 178 1.11 22.03 -0.65
N ALA A 179 0.81 20.74 -0.49
CA ALA A 179 0.68 19.83 -1.62
C ALA A 179 -0.29 18.68 -1.32
N LEU A 180 -1.05 18.31 -2.34
CA LEU A 180 -1.73 17.02 -2.43
C LEU A 180 -0.80 16.04 -3.15
N VAL A 181 -0.58 14.89 -2.53
CA VAL A 181 0.27 13.80 -3.02
C VAL A 181 -0.61 12.58 -3.21
N VAL A 182 -0.68 12.10 -4.45
CA VAL A 182 -1.51 10.96 -4.85
C VAL A 182 -0.60 9.87 -5.45
N PRO A 183 -0.58 8.65 -4.89
CA PRO A 183 0.18 7.55 -5.49
C PRO A 183 -0.47 7.16 -6.82
N VAL A 184 0.35 6.89 -7.84
CA VAL A 184 -0.10 6.46 -9.17
C VAL A 184 0.78 5.32 -9.67
N ARG A 185 0.30 4.60 -10.68
CA ARG A 185 1.08 3.58 -11.40
C ARG A 185 1.24 4.00 -12.84
N PHE A 186 2.42 3.87 -13.40
CA PHE A 186 2.68 4.22 -14.79
C PHE A 186 2.43 3.01 -15.70
N GLY A 187 1.60 3.21 -16.72
CA GLY A 187 1.37 2.27 -17.80
C GLY A 187 2.12 2.66 -19.07
N GLU A 188 2.42 1.65 -19.88
CA GLU A 188 2.89 1.84 -21.27
C GLU A 188 1.75 2.35 -22.17
#